data_AF-A0AAJ3DC47-F1
#
_entry.id   AF-A0AAJ3DC47-F1
#
_cell.length_a   1.000
_cell.length_b   1.000
_cell.length_c   1.000
_cell.angle_alpha   90.00
_cell.angle_beta   90.00
_cell.angle_gamma   90.00
#
_symmetry.space_group_name_H-M   'P 1'
#
loop_
_entity.id
_entity.type
_entity.pdbx_description
1 polymer ?
#
loop_
_entity_poly.entity_id
_entity_poly.type
_entity_poly.pdbx_seq_one_letter_code
_entity_poly.pdbx_strand_id
1 'polypeptide(L)'
;MGDNLTIKVNTGFGAATIIAELMEHFGATQQDFAGRIGVSQKYLSNVLNFKAFISPKIANRIQMVTGTPAQMLLNADVSYKLENLSEDAENVDPELFLKPYGSNEADEASSMNMNRKAFVEAEAKAMGIIPADMPPFETVDDLVNFLQQA
;
A
#
# COMPACT_ATOMS: atom_id res chain seq x y z
N MET A 1 -17.31 36.18 -22.18
CA MET A 1 -17.22 36.22 -20.70
C MET A 1 -16.51 34.96 -20.29
N GLY A 2 -15.22 35.07 -19.97
CA GLY A 2 -14.42 33.92 -19.55
C GLY A 2 -14.73 33.63 -18.09
N ASP A 3 -15.36 32.49 -17.83
CA ASP A 3 -15.44 31.92 -16.48
C ASP A 3 -13.99 31.58 -16.09
N ASN A 4 -13.37 32.49 -15.35
CA ASN A 4 -12.07 32.26 -14.75
C ASN A 4 -12.27 31.10 -13.77
N LEU A 5 -11.77 29.90 -14.11
CA LEU A 5 -11.77 28.75 -13.23
C LEU A 5 -10.95 29.12 -12.00
N THR A 6 -11.62 29.73 -11.03
CA THR A 6 -11.07 30.02 -9.72
C THR A 6 -11.08 28.68 -8.99
N ILE A 7 -10.15 27.81 -9.35
CA ILE A 7 -9.83 26.62 -8.57
C ILE A 7 -9.38 27.21 -7.24
N LYS A 8 -10.26 27.15 -6.23
CA LYS A 8 -9.83 27.33 -4.84
C LYS A 8 -8.67 26.36 -4.69
N VAL A 9 -7.46 26.89 -4.49
CA VAL A 9 -6.21 26.14 -4.48
C VAL A 9 -6.28 25.14 -3.34
N ASN A 10 -6.93 24.01 -3.61
CA ASN A 10 -6.95 22.86 -2.74
C ASN A 10 -5.68 22.11 -3.11
N THR A 11 -4.72 22.07 -2.20
CA THR A 11 -3.34 21.64 -2.42
C THR A 11 -3.18 20.14 -2.73
N GLY A 12 -4.27 19.40 -2.94
CA GLY A 12 -4.26 17.98 -3.25
C GLY A 12 -4.39 17.69 -4.74
N PHE A 13 -3.63 16.71 -5.22
CA PHE A 13 -3.76 16.18 -6.57
C PHE A 13 -4.88 15.13 -6.61
N GLY A 14 -5.76 15.17 -7.61
CA GLY A 14 -6.89 14.24 -7.73
C GLY A 14 -7.54 14.28 -9.12
N ALA A 15 -8.66 13.58 -9.33
CA ALA A 15 -9.33 13.65 -10.64
C ALA A 15 -9.75 15.08 -11.00
N ALA A 16 -10.08 15.90 -10.00
CA ALA A 16 -10.45 17.30 -10.17
C ALA A 16 -9.36 18.15 -10.87
N THR A 17 -8.08 17.95 -10.53
CA THR A 17 -6.96 18.69 -11.16
C THR A 17 -6.82 18.32 -12.62
N ILE A 18 -6.85 17.02 -12.92
CA ILE A 18 -6.77 16.50 -14.29
C ILE A 18 -7.95 17.00 -15.13
N ILE A 19 -9.17 16.97 -14.58
CA ILE A 19 -10.36 17.47 -15.31
C ILE A 19 -10.25 18.97 -15.59
N ALA A 20 -9.74 19.77 -14.65
CA ALA A 20 -9.53 21.19 -14.87
C ALA A 20 -8.49 21.46 -15.99
N GLU A 21 -7.38 20.72 -15.99
CA GLU A 21 -6.36 20.80 -17.04
C GLU A 21 -6.92 20.40 -18.41
N LEU A 22 -7.75 19.35 -18.48
CA LEU A 22 -8.39 18.94 -19.73
C LEU A 22 -9.34 20.02 -20.25
N MET A 23 -10.12 20.62 -19.36
CA MET A 23 -11.01 21.71 -19.74
C MET A 23 -10.24 22.92 -20.29
N GLU A 24 -9.13 23.29 -19.67
CA GLU A 24 -8.25 24.35 -20.16
C GLU A 24 -7.62 23.97 -21.51
N HIS A 25 -7.08 22.76 -21.63
CA HIS A 25 -6.45 22.25 -22.85
C HIS A 25 -7.39 22.26 -24.06
N PHE A 26 -8.65 21.87 -23.86
CA PHE A 26 -9.66 21.85 -24.92
C PHE A 26 -10.47 23.17 -25.02
N GLY A 27 -10.20 24.17 -24.19
CA GLY A 27 -10.96 25.43 -24.16
C GLY A 27 -12.44 25.26 -23.81
N ALA A 28 -12.78 24.22 -23.03
CA ALA A 28 -14.16 23.88 -22.68
C ALA A 28 -14.61 24.59 -21.40
N THR A 29 -15.83 25.14 -21.40
CA THR A 29 -16.47 25.65 -20.18
C THR A 29 -16.97 24.49 -19.31
N GLN A 30 -17.22 24.73 -18.02
CA GLN A 30 -17.80 23.71 -17.14
C GLN A 30 -19.14 23.18 -17.69
N GLN A 31 -19.96 24.05 -18.27
CA GLN A 31 -21.24 23.65 -18.83
C GLN A 31 -21.07 22.75 -20.06
N ASP A 32 -20.17 23.11 -20.98
CA ASP A 32 -19.89 22.30 -22.18
C ASP A 32 -19.32 20.93 -21.81
N PHE A 33 -18.30 20.91 -20.95
CA PHE A 33 -17.66 19.68 -20.52
C PHE A 33 -18.62 18.75 -19.78
N ALA A 34 -19.46 19.29 -18.88
CA ALA A 34 -20.49 18.52 -18.18
C ALA A 34 -21.51 17.91 -19.15
N GLY A 35 -21.92 18.67 -20.17
CA GLY A 35 -22.82 18.19 -21.22
C GLY A 35 -22.22 17.00 -22.00
N ARG A 36 -20.94 17.09 -22.38
CA ARG A 36 -20.23 16.03 -23.11
C ARG A 36 -20.14 14.72 -22.35
N ILE A 37 -19.89 14.78 -21.03
CA ILE A 37 -19.78 13.59 -20.18
C ILE A 37 -21.14 13.19 -19.55
N GLY A 38 -22.23 13.86 -19.93
CA GLY A 38 -23.59 13.53 -19.54
C GLY A 38 -23.86 13.63 -18.03
N VAL A 39 -23.38 14.71 -17.41
CA VAL A 39 -23.63 15.06 -16.00
C VAL A 39 -24.17 16.49 -15.89
N SER A 40 -24.70 16.85 -14.72
CA SER A 40 -25.08 18.25 -14.48
C SER A 40 -23.84 19.12 -14.26
N GLN A 41 -23.90 20.39 -14.67
CA GLN A 41 -22.83 21.35 -14.39
C GLN A 41 -22.58 21.50 -12.88
N LYS A 42 -23.63 21.40 -12.05
CA LYS A 42 -23.51 21.37 -10.59
C LYS A 42 -22.68 20.19 -10.09
N TYR A 43 -22.87 18.99 -10.65
CA TYR A 43 -22.07 17.83 -10.28
C TYR A 43 -20.60 18.04 -10.65
N LEU A 44 -20.32 18.51 -11.87
CA LEU A 44 -18.95 18.81 -12.30
C LEU A 44 -18.30 19.88 -11.41
N SER A 45 -19.05 20.92 -11.03
CA SER A 45 -18.59 21.94 -10.10
C SER A 45 -18.20 21.35 -8.74
N ASN A 46 -19.00 20.42 -8.20
CA ASN A 46 -18.66 19.74 -6.95
C ASN A 46 -17.39 18.90 -7.08
N VAL A 47 -17.20 18.20 -8.20
CA VAL A 47 -15.97 17.43 -8.49
C VAL A 47 -14.75 18.36 -8.53
N LEU A 48 -14.82 19.45 -9.29
CA LEU A 48 -13.74 20.44 -9.42
C LEU A 48 -13.38 21.12 -8.09
N ASN A 49 -14.32 21.14 -7.13
CA ASN A 49 -14.09 21.66 -5.78
C ASN A 49 -13.77 20.56 -4.75
N PHE A 50 -13.44 19.33 -5.19
CA PHE A 50 -13.13 18.19 -4.33
C PHE A 50 -14.24 17.83 -3.32
N LYS A 51 -15.49 18.15 -3.64
CA LYS A 51 -16.68 17.84 -2.82
C LYS A 51 -17.41 16.59 -3.29
N ALA A 52 -17.00 16.02 -4.41
CA ALA A 52 -17.58 14.83 -4.99
C ALA A 52 -16.50 14.04 -5.75
N PHE A 53 -16.66 12.73 -5.76
CA PHE A 53 -15.81 11.79 -6.48
C PHE A 53 -16.47 11.37 -7.80
N ILE A 54 -15.65 11.01 -8.78
CA ILE A 54 -16.11 10.45 -10.05
C ILE A 54 -16.35 8.96 -9.92
N SER A 55 -17.40 8.46 -10.58
CA SER A 55 -17.62 7.02 -10.71
C SER A 55 -16.86 6.47 -11.93
N PRO A 56 -16.62 5.14 -11.99
CA PRO A 56 -16.03 4.52 -13.18
C PRO A 56 -16.79 4.81 -14.47
N LYS A 57 -18.12 4.93 -14.40
CA LYS A 57 -18.96 5.31 -15.53
C LYS A 57 -18.63 6.72 -16.05
N ILE A 58 -18.42 7.69 -15.15
CA ILE A 58 -18.07 9.06 -15.52
C ILE A 58 -16.63 9.12 -16.03
N ALA A 59 -15.69 8.42 -15.39
CA ALA A 59 -14.31 8.32 -15.86
C ALA A 59 -14.22 7.77 -17.30
N ASN A 60 -15.00 6.73 -17.62
CA ASN A 60 -15.07 6.17 -18.97
C ASN A 60 -15.64 7.20 -19.99
N ARG A 61 -16.67 7.96 -19.60
CA ARG A 61 -17.19 9.03 -20.48
C ARG A 61 -16.17 10.13 -20.73
N ILE A 62 -15.39 10.52 -19.71
CA ILE A 62 -14.27 11.47 -19.88
C ILE A 62 -13.27 10.88 -20.87
N GLN A 63 -12.86 9.63 -20.71
CA GLN A 63 -11.96 8.95 -21.65
C GLN A 63 -12.48 8.97 -23.09
N MET A 64 -13.76 8.69 -23.30
CA MET A 64 -14.36 8.71 -24.64
C MET A 64 -14.37 10.11 -25.27
N VAL A 65 -14.43 11.17 -24.46
CA VAL A 65 -14.48 12.56 -24.92
C VAL A 65 -13.07 13.15 -25.12
N THR A 66 -12.12 12.79 -24.26
CA THR A 66 -10.78 13.45 -24.21
C THR A 66 -9.63 12.54 -24.62
N GLY A 67 -9.84 11.22 -24.68
CA GLY A 67 -8.78 10.23 -24.84
C GLY A 67 -7.97 9.92 -23.57
N THR A 68 -8.23 10.63 -22.47
CA THR A 68 -7.52 10.44 -21.19
C THR A 68 -7.96 9.12 -20.53
N PRO A 69 -7.03 8.21 -20.19
CA PRO A 69 -7.41 6.91 -19.62
C PRO A 69 -8.26 7.05 -18.34
N ALA A 70 -9.40 6.37 -18.30
CA ALA A 70 -10.30 6.37 -17.15
C ALA A 70 -9.61 5.90 -15.86
N GLN A 71 -8.68 4.95 -15.99
CA GLN A 71 -7.88 4.46 -14.88
C GLN A 71 -7.01 5.56 -14.26
N MET A 72 -6.45 6.46 -15.06
CA MET A 72 -5.63 7.57 -14.54
C MET A 72 -6.47 8.49 -13.65
N LEU A 73 -7.67 8.83 -14.10
CA LEU A 73 -8.62 9.65 -13.34
C LEU A 73 -9.03 8.95 -12.04
N LEU A 74 -9.41 7.68 -12.11
CA LEU A 74 -9.85 6.91 -10.93
C LEU A 74 -8.73 6.72 -9.91
N ASN A 75 -7.50 6.46 -10.36
CA ASN A 75 -6.35 6.33 -9.47
C ASN A 75 -6.12 7.64 -8.71
N ALA A 76 -6.11 8.77 -9.42
CA ALA A 76 -5.94 10.07 -8.79
C ALA A 76 -7.07 10.39 -7.79
N ASP A 77 -8.32 10.07 -8.14
CA ASP A 77 -9.47 10.29 -7.27
C ASP A 77 -9.43 9.44 -5.98
N VAL A 78 -9.03 8.18 -6.12
CA VAL A 78 -8.88 7.24 -4.99
C VAL A 78 -7.72 7.66 -4.09
N SER A 79 -6.56 8.01 -4.67
CA SER A 79 -5.42 8.50 -3.89
C SER A 79 -5.80 9.72 -3.06
N TYR A 80 -6.46 10.72 -3.67
CA TYR A 80 -6.96 11.88 -2.93
C TYR A 80 -7.91 11.48 -1.80
N LYS A 81 -8.86 10.58 -2.08
CA LYS A 81 -9.84 10.10 -1.10
C LYS A 81 -9.16 9.44 0.11
N LEU A 82 -8.15 8.59 -0.12
CA LEU A 82 -7.44 7.90 0.95
C LEU A 82 -6.63 8.86 1.83
N GLU A 83 -6.04 9.89 1.25
CA GLU A 83 -5.22 10.88 1.97
C GLU A 83 -6.04 11.89 2.78
N ASN A 84 -7.27 12.20 2.34
CA ASN A 84 -8.03 13.36 2.86
C ASN A 84 -9.35 12.99 3.53
N LEU A 85 -9.82 11.74 3.41
CA LEU A 85 -11.09 11.28 3.97
C LEU A 85 -10.94 9.99 4.78
N SER A 86 -9.76 9.76 5.37
CA SER A 86 -9.55 8.69 6.34
C SER A 86 -10.30 9.01 7.64
N GLU A 87 -11.63 8.87 7.64
CA GLU A 87 -12.47 9.18 8.80
C GLU A 87 -12.62 7.99 9.77
N ASP A 88 -12.28 6.74 9.38
CA ASP A 88 -12.79 5.56 10.13
C ASP A 88 -11.76 4.45 10.45
N ALA A 89 -10.47 4.60 10.17
CA ALA A 89 -9.52 3.50 10.37
C ALA A 89 -9.00 3.35 11.81
N GLU A 90 -9.22 4.33 12.69
CA GLU A 90 -8.59 4.37 14.02
C GLU A 90 -9.23 3.42 15.06
N ASN A 91 -10.36 2.75 14.74
CA ASN A 91 -11.15 1.99 15.72
C ASN A 91 -11.43 0.54 15.29
N VAL A 92 -10.51 -0.08 14.55
CA VAL A 92 -10.60 -1.50 14.20
C VAL A 92 -9.78 -2.30 15.21
N ASP A 93 -10.44 -3.23 15.90
CA ASP A 93 -9.80 -4.17 16.83
C ASP A 93 -8.71 -4.98 16.10
N PRO A 94 -7.43 -4.89 16.52
CA PRO A 94 -6.34 -5.64 15.90
C PRO A 94 -6.54 -7.15 15.89
N GLU A 95 -7.33 -7.72 16.82
CA GLU A 95 -7.63 -9.16 16.81
C GLU A 95 -8.48 -9.60 15.61
N LEU A 96 -9.18 -8.65 14.95
CA LEU A 96 -9.97 -8.91 13.74
C LEU A 96 -9.14 -8.83 12.46
N PHE A 97 -7.85 -8.46 12.54
CA PHE A 97 -7.00 -8.40 11.36
C PHE A 97 -6.80 -9.79 10.76
N LEU A 98 -6.99 -9.87 9.44
CA LEU A 98 -6.80 -11.12 8.70
C LEU A 98 -5.34 -11.57 8.84
N LYS A 99 -5.15 -12.78 9.35
CA LYS A 99 -3.84 -13.43 9.38
C LYS A 99 -3.43 -13.83 7.96
N PRO A 100 -2.18 -13.60 7.53
CA PRO A 100 -1.71 -14.02 6.22
C PRO A 100 -1.91 -15.52 6.02
N TYR A 101 -2.32 -15.94 4.83
CA TYR A 101 -2.44 -17.35 4.50
C TYR A 101 -1.05 -18.02 4.62
N GLY A 102 -0.92 -18.98 5.54
CA GLY A 102 0.35 -19.67 5.83
C GLY A 102 1.01 -19.30 7.17
N SER A 103 0.46 -18.35 7.94
CA SER A 103 0.89 -18.12 9.33
C SER A 103 0.28 -19.17 10.28
N ASN A 104 0.69 -20.43 10.13
CA ASN A 104 0.54 -21.39 11.21
C ASN A 104 1.55 -21.00 12.29
N GLU A 105 1.09 -20.37 13.37
CA GLU A 105 1.90 -20.18 14.59
C GLU A 105 2.40 -21.53 15.17
N ALA A 106 1.90 -22.66 14.66
CA ALA A 106 2.36 -24.01 14.98
C ALA A 106 3.61 -24.48 14.19
N ASP A 107 4.06 -23.79 13.13
CA ASP A 107 5.11 -24.31 12.23
C ASP A 107 6.48 -23.60 12.34
N GLU A 108 6.60 -22.47 13.06
CA GLU A 108 7.87 -21.72 13.12
C GLU A 108 8.78 -22.08 14.32
N ALA A 109 8.29 -22.80 15.34
CA ALA A 109 9.14 -23.17 16.47
C ALA A 109 9.85 -24.53 16.33
N SER A 110 9.46 -25.42 15.40
CA SER A 110 9.89 -26.82 15.46
C SER A 110 10.81 -27.32 14.34
N SER A 111 10.85 -26.71 13.15
CA SER A 111 11.50 -27.36 11.98
C SER A 111 12.87 -26.79 11.55
N MET A 112 13.25 -25.56 11.89
CA MET A 112 14.51 -24.95 11.40
C MET A 112 15.64 -24.78 12.42
N ASN A 113 15.44 -25.16 13.68
CA ASN A 113 16.45 -24.94 14.73
C ASN A 113 17.33 -26.16 15.02
N MET A 114 16.80 -27.39 14.96
CA MET A 114 17.57 -28.59 15.33
C MET A 114 18.66 -28.97 14.32
N ASN A 115 18.44 -28.78 13.02
CA ASN A 115 19.38 -29.22 11.98
C ASN A 115 20.56 -28.27 11.74
N ARG A 116 20.42 -26.97 12.07
CA ARG A 116 21.54 -26.02 11.96
C ARG A 116 22.56 -26.21 13.07
N LYS A 117 22.12 -26.44 14.31
CA LYS A 117 23.04 -26.68 15.44
C LYS A 117 23.89 -27.93 15.19
N ALA A 118 23.25 -29.04 14.80
CA ALA A 118 23.95 -30.28 14.48
C ALA A 118 24.90 -30.16 13.27
N PHE A 119 24.51 -29.40 12.24
CA PHE A 119 25.37 -29.16 11.07
C PHE A 119 26.61 -28.31 11.42
N VAL A 120 26.41 -27.22 12.15
CA VAL A 120 27.51 -26.33 12.60
C VAL A 120 28.46 -27.06 13.54
N GLU A 121 27.94 -27.92 14.41
CA GLU A 121 28.76 -28.73 15.32
C GLU A 121 29.57 -29.81 14.59
N ALA A 122 28.96 -30.50 13.62
CA ALA A 122 29.66 -31.46 12.78
C ALA A 122 30.77 -30.81 11.94
N GLU A 123 30.52 -29.62 11.39
CA GLU A 123 31.49 -28.86 10.60
C GLU A 123 32.65 -28.33 11.46
N ALA A 124 32.36 -27.77 12.63
CA ALA A 124 33.37 -27.32 13.57
C ALA A 124 34.28 -28.46 14.06
N LYS A 125 33.71 -29.66 14.23
CA LYS A 125 34.45 -30.89 14.58
C LYS A 125 35.36 -31.36 13.43
N ALA A 126 34.86 -31.32 12.19
CA ALA A 126 35.65 -31.67 11.01
C ALA A 126 36.82 -30.71 10.77
N MET A 127 36.63 -29.42 11.10
CA MET A 127 37.69 -28.40 11.03
C MET A 127 38.64 -28.39 12.24
N GLY A 128 38.40 -29.21 13.26
CA GLY A 128 39.21 -29.26 14.48
C GLY A 128 39.09 -28.01 15.36
N ILE A 129 38.03 -27.23 15.19
CA ILE A 129 37.73 -26.04 16.01
C ILE A 129 37.27 -26.46 17.41
N ILE A 130 36.61 -27.62 17.51
CA ILE A 130 36.18 -28.25 18.76
C ILE A 130 36.72 -29.69 18.89
N PRO A 131 36.95 -30.20 20.12
CA PRO A 131 37.49 -31.54 20.35
C PRO A 131 36.61 -32.65 19.75
N ALA A 132 37.25 -33.73 19.28
CA ALA A 132 36.54 -34.84 18.65
C ALA A 132 35.65 -35.64 19.63
N ASP A 133 35.86 -35.47 20.92
CA ASP A 133 35.17 -36.12 22.03
C ASP A 133 34.28 -35.16 22.82
N MET A 134 33.96 -33.98 22.26
CA MET A 134 33.10 -33.00 22.92
C MET A 134 31.72 -33.60 23.29
N PRO A 135 31.34 -33.61 24.58
CA PRO A 135 30.03 -34.09 25.00
C PRO A 135 28.93 -33.09 24.60
N PRO A 136 27.69 -33.54 24.38
CA PRO A 136 26.58 -32.64 24.07
C PRO A 136 26.34 -31.68 25.24
N PHE A 137 26.33 -30.37 24.97
CA PHE A 137 26.04 -29.34 25.96
C PHE A 137 24.74 -28.62 25.61
N GLU A 138 23.83 -28.56 26.59
CA GLU A 138 22.59 -27.79 26.49
C GLU A 138 22.77 -26.37 27.04
N THR A 139 23.71 -26.18 27.97
CA THR A 139 23.97 -24.87 28.62
C THR A 139 25.43 -24.43 28.54
N VAL A 140 25.67 -23.13 28.75
CA VAL A 140 27.02 -22.54 28.79
C VAL A 140 27.82 -23.07 29.99
N ASP A 141 27.16 -23.41 31.09
CA ASP A 141 27.80 -23.94 32.29
C ASP A 141 28.38 -25.35 32.05
N ASP A 142 27.69 -26.18 31.26
CA ASP A 142 28.18 -27.52 30.87
C ASP A 142 29.49 -27.44 30.07
N LEU A 143 29.57 -26.46 29.16
CA LEU A 143 30.76 -26.20 28.36
C LEU A 143 31.94 -25.75 29.23
N VAL A 144 31.69 -24.84 30.18
CA VAL A 144 32.71 -24.32 31.09
C VAL A 144 33.23 -25.44 32.01
N ASN A 145 32.34 -26.29 32.53
CA ASN A 145 32.72 -27.40 33.39
C ASN A 145 33.59 -28.45 32.68
N PHE A 146 33.32 -28.74 31.40
CA PHE A 146 34.12 -29.69 30.62
C PHE A 146 35.54 -29.15 30.36
N LEU A 147 35.66 -27.88 29.95
CA LEU A 147 36.97 -27.27 29.68
C LEU A 147 37.86 -27.15 30.93
N GLN A 148 37.27 -27.17 32.13
CA GLN A 148 38.00 -27.14 33.39
C GLN A 148 38.49 -28.53 33.85
N GLN A 149 38.03 -29.61 33.22
CA GLN A 149 38.39 -31.00 33.56
C GLN A 149 39.40 -31.64 32.59
N ALA A 150 39.83 -30.92 31.55
CA ALA A 150 40.77 -31.38 30.52
C ALA A 150 42.20 -30.86 30.74
#